data_AF-A0AAV2QNL2-F1
#
_entry.id   AF-A0AAV2QNL2-F1
#
_cell.length_a   1.000
_cell.length_b   1.000
_cell.length_c   1.000
_cell.angle_alpha   90.00
_cell.angle_beta   90.00
_cell.angle_gamma   90.00
#
_symmetry.space_group_name_H-M   'P 1'
#
loop_
_entity.id
_entity.type
_entity.pdbx_description
1 polymer ?
#
loop_
_entity_poly.entity_id
_entity_poly.type
_entity_poly.pdbx_seq_one_letter_code
_entity_poly.pdbx_strand_id
1 'polypeptide(L)'
;AQSEYIDDGGLCERFSIRYGRENSLRCNFNTLGKGVYLSKLTGVPIESITRLHIVCNHASSKHSSLQGHHLEGFTHLRELSLDHCRIAELRTGTFNGLSTLRNLTLRTYNSEKTVTSLVIPPLLF
;
A
#
# COMPACT_ATOMS: atom_id res chain seq x y z
N ALA A 1 -5.71 15.54 -12.04
CA ALA A 1 -5.36 14.28 -11.35
C ALA A 1 -6.40 13.26 -11.77
N GLN A 2 -5.99 12.03 -12.09
CA GLN A 2 -6.93 10.95 -12.40
C GLN A 2 -7.20 10.19 -11.11
N SER A 3 -8.47 10.14 -10.70
CA SER A 3 -8.94 9.50 -9.48
C SER A 3 -9.82 8.30 -9.84
N GLU A 4 -9.61 7.17 -9.16
CA GLU A 4 -10.36 5.94 -9.38
C GLU A 4 -10.74 5.31 -8.05
N TYR A 5 -11.98 4.86 -7.95
CA TYR A 5 -12.50 4.15 -6.78
C TYR A 5 -12.22 2.66 -6.89
N ILE A 6 -11.98 2.04 -5.75
CA ILE A 6 -11.79 0.61 -5.60
C ILE A 6 -12.64 0.10 -4.43
N ASP A 7 -12.80 -1.23 -4.35
CA ASP A 7 -13.53 -1.92 -3.30
C ASP A 7 -13.16 -1.44 -1.88
N ASP A 8 -14.08 -1.62 -0.92
CA ASP A 8 -13.96 -1.16 0.48
C ASP A 8 -13.80 0.37 0.66
N GLY A 9 -14.27 1.16 -0.32
CA GLY A 9 -14.25 2.62 -0.26
C GLY A 9 -12.86 3.22 -0.44
N GLY A 10 -11.97 2.50 -1.13
CA GLY A 10 -10.65 3.02 -1.49
C GLY A 10 -10.74 4.06 -2.60
N LEU A 11 -9.96 5.13 -2.48
CA LEU A 11 -9.79 6.14 -3.53
C LEU A 11 -8.32 6.27 -3.88
N CYS A 12 -7.98 5.97 -5.13
CA CYS A 12 -6.63 6.07 -5.67
C CYS A 12 -6.50 7.25 -6.62
N GLU A 13 -5.47 8.06 -6.44
CA GLU A 13 -5.21 9.26 -7.20
C GLU A 13 -3.77 9.29 -7.69
N ARG A 14 -3.60 9.49 -9.01
CA ARG A 14 -2.28 9.67 -9.61
C ARG A 14 -1.85 11.13 -9.54
N PHE A 15 -0.61 11.35 -9.14
CA PHE A 15 0.00 12.67 -9.12
C PHE A 15 1.43 12.63 -9.66
N SER A 16 1.85 13.72 -10.30
CA SER A 16 3.23 13.95 -10.72
C SER A 16 3.85 14.96 -9.78
N ILE A 17 5.04 14.67 -9.27
CA ILE A 17 5.76 15.59 -8.40
C ILE A 17 6.47 16.61 -9.31
N ARG A 18 6.37 17.91 -8.98
CA ARG A 18 6.81 19.01 -9.86
C ARG A 18 8.30 18.99 -10.25
N TYR A 19 9.13 18.21 -9.56
CA TYR A 19 10.58 18.14 -9.79
C TYR A 19 11.08 16.77 -10.30
N GLY A 20 10.20 15.85 -10.71
CA GLY A 20 10.62 14.55 -11.25
C GLY A 20 9.55 13.86 -12.10
N ARG A 21 9.97 13.09 -13.11
CA ARG A 21 9.11 12.21 -13.94
C ARG A 21 8.64 10.97 -13.17
N GLU A 22 8.36 11.10 -11.88
CA GLU A 22 8.04 9.95 -11.04
C GLU A 22 6.53 9.81 -10.92
N ASN A 23 6.05 8.75 -11.58
CA ASN A 23 4.67 8.32 -11.54
C ASN A 23 4.35 7.86 -10.13
N SER A 24 3.57 8.68 -9.43
CA SER A 24 3.19 8.45 -8.04
C SER A 24 1.70 8.16 -7.95
N LEU A 25 1.35 7.14 -7.17
CA LEU A 25 -0.02 6.76 -6.87
C LEU A 25 -0.24 6.88 -5.37
N ARG A 26 -1.29 7.61 -4.97
CA ARG A 26 -1.75 7.64 -3.59
C ARG A 26 -3.09 6.95 -3.50
N CYS A 27 -3.23 5.96 -2.63
CA CYS A 27 -4.51 5.32 -2.34
C CYS A 27 -4.90 5.56 -0.89
N ASN A 28 -6.10 6.08 -0.68
CA ASN A 28 -6.68 6.29 0.63
C ASN A 28 -7.74 5.21 0.88
N PHE A 29 -7.65 4.49 1.99
CA PHE A 29 -8.61 3.43 2.36
C PHE A 29 -9.20 3.69 3.74
N ASN A 30 -10.46 3.30 3.95
CA ASN A 30 -10.96 3.20 5.33
C ASN A 30 -10.25 2.06 6.08
N THR A 31 -10.02 0.93 5.42
CA THR A 31 -9.21 -0.20 5.90
C THR A 31 -8.70 -0.96 4.68
N LEU A 32 -7.43 -1.35 4.65
CA LEU A 32 -6.89 -2.16 3.55
C LEU A 32 -7.24 -3.63 3.82
N GLY A 33 -8.38 -4.05 3.30
CA GLY A 33 -8.92 -5.42 3.40
C GLY A 33 -8.24 -6.39 2.45
N LYS A 34 -8.39 -7.70 2.73
CA LYS A 34 -7.85 -8.79 1.88
C LYS A 34 -8.53 -8.92 0.51
N GLY A 35 -9.66 -8.25 0.31
CA GLY A 35 -10.42 -8.29 -0.94
C GLY A 35 -10.07 -7.16 -1.91
N VAL A 36 -9.11 -6.31 -1.57
CA VAL A 36 -8.73 -5.15 -2.38
C VAL A 36 -7.72 -5.58 -3.45
N TYR A 37 -8.00 -5.33 -4.72
CA TYR A 37 -7.10 -5.67 -5.83
C TYR A 37 -6.72 -4.41 -6.61
N LEU A 38 -5.57 -3.81 -6.28
CA LEU A 38 -5.07 -2.62 -7.00
C LEU A 38 -4.81 -2.88 -8.50
N SER A 39 -4.61 -4.15 -8.89
CA SER A 39 -4.50 -4.59 -10.29
C SER A 39 -5.78 -4.39 -11.10
N LYS A 40 -6.93 -4.15 -10.45
CA LYS A 40 -8.20 -3.86 -11.13
C LYS A 40 -8.39 -2.38 -11.48
N LEU A 41 -7.45 -1.51 -11.13
CA LEU A 41 -7.50 -0.11 -11.54
C LEU A 41 -7.36 -0.02 -13.07
N THR A 42 -8.39 0.49 -13.73
CA THR A 42 -8.49 0.60 -15.19
C THR A 42 -7.96 1.94 -15.70
N GLY A 43 -8.04 2.99 -14.89
CA GLY A 43 -7.58 4.33 -15.20
C GLY A 43 -6.11 4.55 -14.86
N VAL A 44 -5.46 3.62 -14.17
CA VAL A 44 -4.08 3.78 -13.70
C VAL A 44 -3.19 2.68 -14.30
N PRO A 45 -2.20 3.01 -15.14
CA PRO A 45 -1.22 2.04 -15.62
C PRO A 45 -0.24 1.69 -14.51
N ILE A 46 -0.61 0.71 -13.67
CA ILE A 46 0.11 0.37 -12.43
C ILE A 46 1.56 -0.07 -12.68
N GLU A 47 1.89 -0.65 -13.84
CA GLU A 47 3.25 -1.06 -14.18
C GLU A 47 4.19 0.14 -14.35
N SER A 48 3.65 1.33 -14.63
CA SER A 48 4.42 2.56 -14.78
C SER A 48 4.64 3.30 -13.46
N ILE A 49 3.99 2.87 -12.37
CA ILE A 49 4.06 3.53 -11.07
C ILE A 49 5.40 3.21 -10.39
N THR A 50 6.06 4.28 -9.96
CA THR A 50 7.38 4.22 -9.30
C THR A 50 7.29 4.50 -7.80
N ARG A 51 6.22 5.17 -7.36
CA ARG A 51 5.94 5.44 -5.94
C ARG A 51 4.51 5.10 -5.59
N LEU A 52 4.31 4.34 -4.53
CA LEU A 52 3.00 3.98 -4.00
C LEU A 52 2.88 4.43 -2.55
N HIS A 53 1.89 5.26 -2.28
CA HIS A 53 1.54 5.75 -0.95
C HIS A 53 0.15 5.25 -0.57
N ILE A 54 0.08 4.32 0.38
CA ILE A 54 -1.19 3.82 0.92
C ILE A 54 -1.42 4.51 2.27
N VAL A 55 -2.54 5.19 2.40
CA VAL A 55 -2.95 5.87 3.62
C VAL A 55 -4.27 5.27 4.09
N CYS A 56 -4.30 4.79 5.32
CA CYS A 56 -5.52 4.26 5.91
C CYS A 56 -6.16 5.27 6.87
N ASN A 57 -7.45 5.14 7.11
CA ASN A 57 -8.18 6.01 8.02
C ASN A 57 -7.73 5.81 9.48
N HIS A 58 -7.14 6.85 10.06
CA HIS A 58 -6.69 6.88 11.45
C HIS A 58 -7.83 6.67 12.46
N ALA A 59 -9.08 6.99 12.12
CA ALA A 59 -10.25 6.79 12.98
C ALA A 59 -10.78 5.34 12.97
N SER A 60 -10.37 4.51 11.99
CA SER A 60 -10.84 3.12 11.90
C SER A 60 -10.23 2.24 12.99
N SER A 61 -11.06 1.56 13.77
CA SER A 61 -10.58 0.56 14.76
C SER A 61 -10.19 -0.79 14.14
N LYS A 62 -10.37 -0.96 12.82
CA LYS A 62 -10.11 -2.22 12.14
C LYS A 62 -8.62 -2.36 11.78
N HIS A 63 -8.12 -3.59 11.90
CA HIS A 63 -6.80 -3.95 11.40
C HIS A 63 -6.83 -4.12 9.89
N SER A 64 -5.88 -3.49 9.19
CA SER A 64 -5.65 -3.81 7.78
C SER A 64 -4.71 -5.01 7.64
N SER A 65 -4.70 -5.59 6.45
CA SER A 65 -3.84 -6.73 6.12
C SER A 65 -3.15 -6.46 4.79
N LEU A 66 -1.82 -6.24 4.80
CA LEU A 66 -1.05 -6.13 3.56
C LEU A 66 -0.72 -7.53 3.01
N GLN A 67 -1.18 -7.81 1.79
CA GLN A 67 -0.98 -9.08 1.09
C GLN A 67 -0.21 -8.83 -0.21
N GLY A 68 0.52 -9.84 -0.70
CA GLY A 68 1.32 -9.71 -1.93
C GLY A 68 0.51 -9.29 -3.16
N HIS A 69 -0.72 -9.80 -3.29
CA HIS A 69 -1.60 -9.43 -4.41
C HIS A 69 -2.00 -7.94 -4.43
N HIS A 70 -1.91 -7.22 -3.30
CA HIS A 70 -2.12 -5.77 -3.29
C HIS A 70 -1.03 -5.04 -4.08
N LEU A 71 0.16 -5.64 -4.20
CA LEU A 71 1.36 -5.07 -4.80
C LEU A 71 1.71 -5.75 -6.14
N GLU A 72 0.87 -6.70 -6.59
CA GLU A 72 1.03 -7.36 -7.87
C GLU A 72 0.92 -6.36 -9.04
N GLY A 73 1.78 -6.50 -10.04
CA GLY A 73 1.84 -5.61 -11.20
C GLY A 73 2.64 -4.32 -11.01
N PHE A 74 2.98 -3.92 -9.77
CA PHE A 74 3.84 -2.76 -9.49
C PHE A 74 5.33 -3.08 -9.73
N THR A 75 5.67 -3.53 -10.94
CA THR A 75 7.00 -4.09 -11.30
C THR A 75 8.14 -3.08 -11.32
N HIS A 76 7.84 -1.78 -11.43
CA HIS A 76 8.82 -0.69 -11.42
C HIS A 76 8.81 0.12 -10.11
N LEU A 77 8.16 -0.40 -9.08
CA LEU A 77 8.02 0.30 -7.81
C LEU A 77 9.38 0.48 -7.14
N ARG A 78 9.73 1.72 -6.81
CA ARG A 78 10.97 2.10 -6.12
C ARG A 78 10.72 2.51 -4.69
N GLU A 79 9.55 3.09 -4.42
CA GLU A 79 9.16 3.54 -3.09
C GLU A 79 7.77 3.05 -2.73
N LEU A 80 7.66 2.37 -1.59
CA LEU A 80 6.41 1.93 -1.00
C LEU A 80 6.29 2.52 0.39
N SER A 81 5.19 3.22 0.64
CA SER A 81 4.86 3.68 1.99
C SER A 81 3.45 3.30 2.37
N LEU A 82 3.30 2.84 3.62
CA LEU A 82 2.03 2.61 4.27
C LEU A 82 1.94 3.46 5.53
N ASP A 83 0.82 4.17 5.68
CA ASP A 83 0.59 5.11 6.76
C ASP A 83 -0.76 4.85 7.44
N HIS A 84 -0.77 4.77 8.79
CA HIS A 84 -1.95 4.55 9.63
C HIS A 84 -2.75 3.26 9.35
N CYS A 85 -2.14 2.24 8.75
CA CYS A 85 -2.86 1.03 8.32
C CYS A 85 -3.08 -0.05 9.40
N ARG A 86 -2.63 0.13 10.65
CA ARG A 86 -2.86 -0.81 11.77
C ARG A 86 -2.55 -2.28 11.45
N ILE A 87 -1.49 -2.52 10.68
CA ILE A 87 -1.09 -3.88 10.27
C ILE A 87 -0.39 -4.57 11.45
N ALA A 88 -0.90 -5.74 11.83
CA ALA A 88 -0.38 -6.53 12.93
C ALA A 88 0.78 -7.45 12.52
N GLU A 89 0.76 -7.98 11.30
CA GLU A 89 1.70 -8.98 10.82
C GLU A 89 1.92 -8.79 9.32
N LEU A 90 3.16 -8.92 8.87
CA LEU A 90 3.49 -9.11 7.45
C LEU A 90 3.64 -10.59 7.16
N ARG A 91 3.27 -11.02 5.95
CA ARG A 91 3.43 -12.42 5.56
C ARG A 91 4.69 -12.60 4.73
N THR A 92 5.23 -13.82 4.78
CA THR A 92 6.30 -14.26 3.88
C THR A 92 5.89 -13.97 2.43
N GLY A 93 6.78 -13.32 1.68
CA GLY A 93 6.54 -12.99 0.28
C GLY A 93 5.53 -11.86 0.04
N THR A 94 5.12 -11.09 1.06
CA THR A 94 4.28 -9.89 0.88
C THR A 94 4.90 -8.92 -0.13
N PHE A 95 6.22 -8.88 -0.28
CA PHE A 95 6.92 -7.99 -1.22
C PHE A 95 7.51 -8.71 -2.43
N ASN A 96 7.14 -9.98 -2.68
CA ASN A 96 7.63 -10.73 -3.84
C ASN A 96 7.29 -10.00 -5.14
N GLY A 97 8.26 -9.99 -6.06
CA GLY A 97 8.12 -9.33 -7.36
C GLY A 97 8.44 -7.83 -7.36
N LEU A 98 8.61 -7.19 -6.19
CA LEU A 98 9.04 -5.79 -6.07
C LEU A 98 10.56 -5.65 -6.20
N SER A 99 11.14 -6.20 -7.28
CA SER A 99 12.58 -6.31 -7.49
C SER A 99 13.33 -4.97 -7.58
N THR A 100 12.63 -3.89 -7.89
CA THR A 100 13.20 -2.54 -7.99
C THR A 100 13.01 -1.68 -6.73
N LEU A 101 12.38 -2.23 -5.68
CA LEU A 101 12.06 -1.48 -4.47
C LEU A 101 13.34 -1.07 -3.74
N ARG A 102 13.46 0.22 -3.45
CA ARG A 102 14.61 0.82 -2.76
C ARG A 102 14.23 1.32 -1.37
N ASN A 103 13.02 1.90 -1.27
CA ASN A 103 12.55 2.53 -0.04
C ASN A 103 11.24 1.85 0.39
N LEU A 104 11.27 1.23 1.56
CA LEU A 104 10.08 0.69 2.23
C LEU A 104 9.85 1.47 3.52
N THR A 105 8.66 2.04 3.68
CA THR A 105 8.26 2.74 4.89
C THR A 105 6.94 2.17 5.42
N LEU A 106 6.96 1.65 6.65
CA LEU A 106 5.78 1.12 7.31
C LEU A 106 5.52 1.89 8.61
N ARG A 107 4.48 2.74 8.61
CA ARG A 107 4.01 3.43 9.81
C ARG A 107 2.60 2.94 10.13
N THR A 108 2.50 1.91 10.96
CA THR A 108 1.23 1.20 11.18
C THR A 108 0.34 1.84 12.26
N TYR A 109 0.92 2.56 13.23
CA TYR A 109 0.19 3.17 14.35
C TYR A 109 -0.70 2.18 15.10
N ASN A 110 -0.14 1.04 15.50
CA ASN A 110 -0.86 -0.01 16.23
C ASN A 110 -1.25 0.36 17.69
N SER A 111 -1.27 1.64 18.09
CA SER A 111 -1.44 2.05 19.50
C SER A 111 -2.91 2.14 19.93
N GLU A 112 -3.31 1.32 20.92
CA GLU A 112 -3.65 1.71 22.31
C GLU A 112 -4.58 0.68 23.01
N LYS A 113 -5.31 -0.18 22.29
CA LYS A 113 -6.26 -1.13 22.90
C LYS A 113 -5.91 -2.60 22.77
N THR A 114 -4.93 -2.95 21.95
CA THR A 114 -4.44 -4.31 21.77
C THR A 114 -2.92 -4.30 21.75
N VAL A 115 -2.29 -5.18 22.53
CA VAL A 115 -0.83 -5.34 22.60
C VAL A 115 -0.35 -6.01 21.31
N THR A 116 -0.44 -5.32 20.18
CA THR A 116 -0.09 -5.90 18.87
C THR A 116 0.97 -5.07 18.19
N SER A 117 2.22 -5.38 18.50
CA SER A 117 3.36 -4.89 17.72
C SER A 117 3.35 -5.51 16.33
N LEU A 118 3.93 -4.82 15.34
CA LEU A 118 4.11 -5.38 14.00
C LEU A 118 5.04 -6.59 14.07
N VAL A 119 4.54 -7.75 13.65
CA VAL A 119 5.33 -8.98 13.50
C VAL A 119 5.91 -9.06 12.10
N ILE A 120 7.22 -9.27 12.01
CA ILE A 120 7.96 -9.42 10.75
C ILE A 120 8.50 -10.87 10.70
N PRO A 121 8.11 -11.67 9.69
CA PRO A 121 8.58 -13.04 9.55
C PRO A 121 10.03 -13.08 9.04
N PRO A 122 10.80 -14.15 9.34
CA PRO A 122 12.21 -14.26 8.94
C PRO A 122 12.45 -14.24 7.41
N LEU A 123 11.45 -14.59 6.60
CA LEU A 123 11.51 -14.69 5.14
C LEU A 123 10.57 -13.68 4.47
N LEU A 124 10.65 -12.43 4.89
CA LEU A 124 9.76 -11.39 4.37
C LEU A 124 10.01 -11.03 2.89
N PHE A 125 11.26 -11.14 2.44
CA PHE A 125 11.75 -10.76 1.10
C PHE A 125 12.16 -11.97 0.27
#